data_AF-A0A1Q8W5W7-F1
#
_entry.id   AF-A0A1Q8W5W7-F1
#
_cell.length_a   1.000
_cell.length_b   1.000
_cell.length_c   1.000
_cell.angle_alpha   90.00
_cell.angle_beta   90.00
_cell.angle_gamma   90.00
#
_symmetry.space_group_name_H-M   'P 1'
#
loop_
_entity.id
_entity.type
_entity.pdbx_description
1 polymer ?
#
loop_
_entity_poly.entity_id
_entity_poly.type
_entity_poly.pdbx_seq_one_letter_code
_entity_poly.pdbx_strand_id
1 'polypeptide(L)'
;MRTRARYLSALGLEDLGIVAPHIPDNTTPLPDLDPGITSITPDSAAASSRSRRRSLMLHRLVDASINWSETSSWHPQVVTGIARNEHSVQGTLHRSALERWKSWIESGDIETMRERMCAEDEDACLLRDVSPMAGFLSAPQRQAVIYWERKHYAA
;
A
#
# COMPACT_ATOMS: atom_id res chain seq x y z
N MET A 1 11.70 8.01 -14.41
CA MET A 1 13.00 7.31 -14.39
C MET A 1 14.19 8.16 -14.89
N ARG A 2 14.04 9.46 -15.21
CA ARG A 2 15.12 10.27 -15.84
C ARG A 2 16.06 11.00 -14.86
N THR A 3 15.65 11.24 -13.61
CA THR A 3 16.41 12.11 -12.70
C THR A 3 17.63 11.45 -12.06
N ARG A 4 17.53 10.15 -11.74
CA ARG A 4 18.60 9.42 -11.02
C ARG A 4 19.82 9.12 -11.88
N ALA A 5 19.63 8.82 -13.16
CA ALA A 5 20.73 8.58 -14.09
C ALA A 5 21.61 9.83 -14.27
N ARG A 6 20.99 11.01 -14.38
CA ARG A 6 21.73 12.29 -14.45
C ARG A 6 22.54 12.58 -13.20
N TYR A 7 22.02 12.21 -12.03
CA TYR A 7 22.71 12.40 -10.75
C TYR A 7 23.95 11.49 -10.61
N LEU A 8 23.86 10.24 -11.07
CA LEU A 8 24.97 9.29 -11.01
C LEU A 8 26.11 9.64 -12.00
N SER A 9 25.77 10.09 -13.21
CA SER A 9 26.76 10.58 -14.16
C SER A 9 27.43 11.88 -13.71
N ALA A 10 26.70 12.79 -13.05
CA ALA A 10 27.28 14.02 -12.51
C ALA A 10 28.33 13.78 -11.41
N LEU A 11 28.27 12.62 -10.74
CA LEU A 11 29.22 12.23 -9.69
C LEU A 11 30.36 11.33 -10.20
N GLY A 12 30.37 10.94 -11.48
CA GLY A 12 31.36 10.01 -12.04
C GLY A 12 31.30 8.59 -11.46
N LEU A 13 30.14 8.21 -10.89
CA LEU A 13 29.93 6.94 -10.18
C LEU A 13 29.20 5.89 -11.03
N GLU A 14 29.20 6.07 -12.34
CA GLU A 14 28.45 5.24 -13.30
C GLU A 14 28.97 3.80 -13.38
N ASP A 15 30.25 3.56 -13.09
CA ASP A 15 30.91 2.25 -13.18
C ASP A 15 31.13 1.54 -11.84
N LEU A 16 30.72 2.11 -10.71
CA LEU A 16 31.09 1.55 -9.39
C LEU A 16 30.33 0.28 -9.01
N GLY A 17 29.41 -0.24 -9.82
CA GLY A 17 28.67 -1.47 -9.50
C GLY A 17 27.83 -1.39 -8.21
N ILE A 18 27.72 -0.21 -7.58
CA ILE A 18 27.15 -0.03 -6.24
C ILE A 18 25.63 -0.33 -6.23
N VAL A 19 24.94 -0.28 -7.37
CA VAL A 19 23.55 -0.74 -7.47
C VAL A 19 23.29 -1.30 -8.86
N ALA A 20 23.30 -2.62 -9.01
CA ALA A 20 22.67 -3.26 -10.16
C ALA A 20 21.20 -2.79 -10.21
N PRO A 21 20.68 -2.29 -11.35
CA PRO A 21 19.25 -2.09 -11.48
C PRO A 21 18.60 -3.44 -11.18
N HIS A 22 17.65 -3.48 -10.24
CA HIS A 22 16.79 -4.65 -10.10
C HIS A 22 16.05 -4.78 -11.43
N ILE A 23 16.60 -5.60 -12.31
CA ILE A 23 15.89 -6.15 -13.45
C ILE A 23 14.84 -7.04 -12.80
N PRO A 24 13.54 -6.70 -12.86
CA PRO A 24 12.53 -7.60 -12.36
C PRO A 24 12.72 -8.92 -13.10
N ASP A 25 12.87 -9.99 -12.34
CA ASP A 25 12.94 -11.33 -12.89
C ASP A 25 11.57 -11.63 -13.51
N ASN A 26 11.45 -11.39 -14.83
CA ASN A 26 10.21 -11.58 -15.59
C ASN A 26 9.83 -13.08 -15.72
N THR A 27 10.64 -13.97 -15.15
CA THR A 27 10.46 -15.42 -15.21
C THR A 27 9.51 -15.94 -14.14
N THR A 28 9.22 -15.15 -13.10
CA THR A 28 8.16 -15.48 -12.13
C THR A 28 6.83 -14.99 -12.69
N PRO A 29 5.85 -15.88 -12.98
CA PRO A 29 4.51 -15.45 -13.35
C PRO A 29 4.00 -14.55 -12.22
N LEU A 30 3.77 -13.28 -12.52
CA LEU A 30 3.11 -12.42 -11.56
C LEU A 30 1.70 -13.00 -11.37
N PRO A 31 1.27 -13.23 -10.11
CA PRO A 31 -0.03 -13.80 -9.85
C PRO A 31 -1.07 -12.94 -10.57
N ASP A 32 -1.98 -13.60 -11.29
CA ASP A 32 -3.13 -12.92 -11.85
C ASP A 32 -3.91 -12.34 -10.68
N LEU A 33 -3.94 -11.01 -10.59
CA LEU A 33 -4.57 -10.33 -9.47
C LEU A 33 -6.07 -10.31 -9.73
N ASP A 34 -6.83 -10.84 -8.78
CA ASP A 34 -8.28 -10.89 -8.84
C ASP A 34 -8.90 -9.52 -9.22
N PRO A 35 -9.92 -9.47 -10.08
CA PRO A 35 -10.59 -8.21 -10.44
C PRO A 35 -11.10 -7.41 -9.24
N GLY A 36 -11.49 -8.06 -8.14
CA GLY A 36 -11.86 -7.41 -6.88
C GLY A 36 -10.70 -6.63 -6.25
N ILE A 37 -9.45 -7.02 -6.49
CA ILE A 37 -8.25 -6.28 -6.06
C ILE A 37 -7.97 -5.10 -6.98
N THR A 38 -8.20 -5.25 -8.28
CA THR A 38 -7.63 -4.37 -9.31
C THR A 38 -8.61 -3.38 -9.94
N SER A 39 -9.91 -3.67 -9.90
CA SER A 39 -10.96 -2.81 -10.47
C SER A 39 -11.14 -1.55 -9.64
N ILE A 40 -11.11 -0.37 -10.25
CA ILE A 40 -11.31 0.90 -9.55
C ILE A 40 -12.36 1.68 -10.33
N THR A 41 -13.32 2.28 -9.63
CA THR A 41 -14.34 3.13 -10.23
C THR A 41 -13.65 4.37 -10.84
N PRO A 42 -13.82 4.67 -12.14
CA PRO A 42 -13.03 5.71 -12.83
C PRO A 42 -13.06 7.11 -12.18
N ASP A 43 -14.19 7.49 -11.57
CA ASP A 43 -14.39 8.81 -10.98
C ASP A 43 -14.25 8.82 -9.44
N SER A 44 -13.78 7.71 -8.84
CA SER A 44 -13.58 7.67 -7.38
C SER A 44 -12.35 8.45 -6.95
N ALA A 45 -12.33 8.84 -5.67
CA ALA A 45 -11.16 9.49 -5.09
C ALA A 45 -9.90 8.61 -5.18
N ALA A 46 -10.06 7.29 -5.17
CA ALA A 46 -8.96 6.34 -5.34
C ALA A 46 -8.37 6.33 -6.76
N ALA A 47 -9.17 6.63 -7.78
CA ALA A 47 -8.72 6.70 -9.17
C ALA A 47 -7.91 7.96 -9.49
N SER A 48 -8.02 9.01 -8.67
CA SER A 48 -7.51 10.36 -8.95
C SER A 48 -5.99 10.46 -9.10
N SER A 49 -5.23 9.50 -8.57
CA SER A 49 -3.79 9.47 -8.73
C SER A 49 -3.22 8.06 -8.71
N ARG A 50 -2.02 7.93 -9.26
CA ARG A 50 -1.27 6.67 -9.25
C ARG A 50 -0.99 6.15 -7.85
N SER A 51 -0.64 7.03 -6.90
CA SER A 51 -0.37 6.62 -5.52
C SER A 51 -1.65 6.09 -4.85
N ARG A 52 -2.80 6.73 -5.07
CA ARG A 52 -4.08 6.31 -4.52
C ARG A 52 -4.57 4.99 -5.10
N ARG A 53 -4.48 4.80 -6.42
CA ARG A 53 -4.81 3.52 -7.07
C ARG A 53 -4.00 2.37 -6.49
N ARG A 54 -2.68 2.55 -6.39
CA ARG A 54 -1.78 1.55 -5.79
C ARG A 54 -2.10 1.27 -4.35
N SER A 55 -2.35 2.32 -3.57
CA SER A 55 -2.69 2.19 -2.16
C SER A 55 -3.95 1.33 -2.01
N LEU A 56 -5.01 1.61 -2.78
CA LEU A 56 -6.24 0.81 -2.78
C LEU A 56 -5.98 -0.67 -3.13
N MET A 57 -5.28 -0.93 -4.23
CA MET A 57 -4.99 -2.30 -4.67
C MET A 57 -4.15 -3.09 -3.64
N LEU A 58 -3.16 -2.44 -3.02
CA LEU A 58 -2.35 -3.07 -1.97
C LEU A 58 -3.23 -3.42 -0.75
N HIS A 59 -4.12 -2.52 -0.34
CA HIS A 59 -5.00 -2.74 0.80
C HIS A 59 -6.05 -3.81 0.54
N ARG A 60 -6.58 -3.92 -0.68
CA ARG A 60 -7.46 -5.04 -1.07
C ARG A 60 -6.71 -6.37 -1.10
N LEU A 61 -5.45 -6.37 -1.54
CA LEU A 61 -4.62 -7.58 -1.45
C LEU A 61 -4.32 -7.96 0.01
N VAL A 62 -4.13 -6.99 0.91
CA VAL A 62 -4.04 -7.24 2.36
C VAL A 62 -5.33 -7.90 2.86
N ASP A 63 -6.49 -7.34 2.53
CA ASP A 63 -7.79 -7.88 2.94
C ASP A 63 -7.98 -9.34 2.50
N ALA A 64 -7.65 -9.64 1.24
CA ALA A 64 -7.79 -10.97 0.66
C ALA A 64 -6.77 -11.99 1.19
N SER A 65 -5.63 -11.54 1.73
CA SER A 65 -4.53 -12.42 2.14
C SER A 65 -4.55 -12.80 3.63
N ILE A 66 -5.35 -12.12 4.44
CA ILE A 66 -5.35 -12.28 5.90
C ILE A 66 -6.57 -13.09 6.34
N ASN A 67 -6.35 -14.01 7.29
CA ASN A 67 -7.44 -14.64 8.02
C ASN A 67 -7.95 -13.72 9.13
N TRP A 68 -8.88 -12.82 8.81
CA TRP A 68 -9.41 -11.84 9.76
C TRP A 68 -10.14 -12.45 10.95
N SER A 69 -10.65 -13.67 10.82
CA SER A 69 -11.31 -14.39 11.93
C SER A 69 -10.33 -14.87 13.00
N GLU A 70 -9.04 -14.97 12.67
CA GLU A 70 -7.99 -15.39 13.58
C GLU A 70 -7.19 -14.18 14.05
N THR A 71 -7.64 -13.56 15.15
CA THR A 71 -7.05 -12.32 15.70
C THR A 71 -5.54 -12.41 15.92
N SER A 72 -5.02 -13.56 16.36
CA SER A 72 -3.59 -13.80 16.56
C SER A 72 -2.75 -13.67 15.29
N SER A 73 -3.36 -13.86 14.11
CA SER A 73 -2.65 -13.80 12.82
C SER A 73 -2.35 -12.37 12.36
N TRP A 74 -3.10 -11.37 12.82
CA TRP A 74 -3.01 -10.00 12.30
C TRP A 74 -2.87 -8.93 13.38
N HIS A 75 -3.54 -9.08 14.52
CA HIS A 75 -3.64 -8.03 15.54
C HIS A 75 -2.29 -7.52 16.05
N PRO A 76 -1.30 -8.37 16.41
CA PRO A 76 0.00 -7.90 16.86
C PRO A 76 0.71 -7.00 15.84
N GLN A 77 0.55 -7.31 14.56
CA GLN A 77 1.17 -6.56 13.48
C GLN A 77 0.49 -5.22 13.23
N VAL A 78 -0.85 -5.17 13.33
CA VAL A 78 -1.59 -3.90 13.25
C VAL A 78 -1.23 -2.97 14.42
N VAL A 79 -1.15 -3.49 15.65
CA VAL A 79 -0.73 -2.71 16.83
C VAL A 79 0.68 -2.15 16.64
N THR A 80 1.62 -2.96 16.13
CA THR A 80 2.97 -2.50 15.78
C THR A 80 2.94 -1.41 14.71
N GLY A 81 2.06 -1.55 13.71
CA GLY A 81 1.85 -0.56 12.66
C GLY A 81 1.34 0.78 13.20
N ILE A 82 0.38 0.74 14.13
CA ILE A 82 -0.13 1.93 14.82
C ILE A 82 0.99 2.62 15.57
N ALA A 83 1.71 1.88 16.43
CA ALA A 83 2.80 2.45 17.22
C ALA A 83 3.83 3.15 16.32
N ARG A 84 4.21 2.54 15.20
CA ARG A 84 5.10 3.17 14.22
C ARG A 84 4.51 4.46 13.62
N ASN A 85 3.23 4.47 13.29
CA ASN A 85 2.57 5.62 12.69
C ASN A 85 2.43 6.77 13.69
N GLU A 86 2.16 6.49 14.98
CA GLU A 86 2.11 7.52 16.03
C GLU A 86 3.40 8.36 16.12
N HIS A 87 4.55 7.72 15.93
CA HIS A 87 5.85 8.39 16.00
C HIS A 87 6.14 9.27 14.77
N SER A 88 5.46 9.04 13.64
CA SER A 88 5.78 9.66 12.35
C SER A 88 4.69 10.60 11.83
N VAL A 89 3.44 10.41 12.25
CA VAL A 89 2.29 11.17 11.78
C VAL A 89 2.27 12.56 12.38
N GLN A 90 2.23 13.57 11.50
CA GLN A 90 2.09 14.97 11.84
C GLN A 90 0.83 15.55 11.22
N GLY A 91 0.26 16.56 11.88
CA GLY A 91 -0.97 17.23 11.46
C GLY A 91 -2.23 16.65 12.10
N THR A 92 -3.22 17.51 12.34
CA THR A 92 -4.49 17.13 12.98
C THR A 92 -5.26 16.10 12.17
N LEU A 93 -5.33 16.29 10.84
CA LEU A 93 -6.08 15.42 9.94
C LEU A 93 -5.59 13.97 9.98
N HIS A 94 -4.28 13.75 9.82
CA HIS A 94 -3.67 12.42 9.88
C HIS A 94 -3.73 11.80 11.29
N ARG A 95 -3.62 12.60 12.35
CA ARG A 95 -3.80 12.11 13.72
C ARG A 95 -5.23 11.62 13.95
N SER A 96 -6.24 12.38 13.53
CA SER A 96 -7.64 11.94 13.62
C SER A 96 -7.91 10.67 12.81
N ALA A 97 -7.29 10.51 11.65
CA ALA A 97 -7.37 9.27 10.87
C ALA A 97 -6.70 8.09 11.61
N LEU A 98 -5.56 8.30 12.26
CA LEU A 98 -4.89 7.26 13.05
C LEU A 98 -5.70 6.86 14.30
N GLU A 99 -6.34 7.82 14.98
CA GLU A 99 -7.22 7.54 16.11
C GLU A 99 -8.44 6.70 15.70
N ARG A 100 -8.96 6.88 14.47
CA ARG A 100 -10.03 6.01 13.94
C ARG A 100 -9.56 4.57 13.77
N TRP A 101 -8.35 4.36 13.24
CA TRP A 101 -7.77 3.02 13.16
C TRP A 101 -7.66 2.35 14.54
N LYS A 102 -7.15 3.08 15.55
CA LYS A 102 -7.06 2.59 16.92
C LYS A 102 -8.42 2.21 17.48
N SER A 103 -9.41 3.10 17.35
CA SER A 103 -10.75 2.89 17.86
C SER A 103 -11.38 1.61 17.33
N TRP A 104 -11.23 1.28 16.04
CA TRP A 104 -11.77 0.04 15.48
C TRP A 104 -11.10 -1.21 16.02
N ILE A 105 -9.80 -1.16 16.27
CA ILE A 105 -9.05 -2.30 16.82
C ILE A 105 -9.40 -2.51 18.29
N GLU A 106 -9.47 -1.42 19.07
CA GLU A 106 -9.84 -1.46 20.48
C GLU A 106 -11.28 -1.93 20.69
N SER A 107 -12.21 -1.52 19.82
CA SER A 107 -13.61 -1.96 19.88
C SER A 107 -13.85 -3.33 19.25
N GLY A 108 -12.87 -3.88 18.52
CA GLY A 108 -13.04 -5.10 17.73
C GLY A 108 -13.94 -4.93 16.50
N ASP A 109 -14.15 -3.71 16.01
CA ASP A 109 -14.92 -3.41 14.81
C ASP A 109 -14.10 -3.67 13.54
N ILE A 110 -13.86 -4.95 13.29
CA ILE A 110 -13.02 -5.41 12.17
C ILE A 110 -13.73 -5.22 10.84
N GLU A 111 -15.07 -5.30 10.83
CA GLU A 111 -15.86 -5.11 9.61
C GLU A 111 -15.71 -3.69 9.07
N THR A 112 -15.90 -2.67 9.91
CA THR A 112 -15.69 -1.27 9.50
C THR A 112 -14.24 -1.02 9.09
N MET A 113 -13.28 -1.57 9.84
CA MET A 113 -11.86 -1.44 9.49
C MET A 113 -11.56 -1.98 8.09
N ARG A 114 -12.07 -3.17 7.75
CA ARG A 114 -11.87 -3.82 6.45
C ARG A 114 -12.59 -3.10 5.33
N GLU A 115 -13.83 -2.67 5.56
CA GLU A 115 -14.58 -1.87 4.59
C GLU A 115 -13.83 -0.57 4.26
N ARG A 116 -13.46 0.21 5.27
CA ARG A 116 -12.76 1.49 5.09
C ARG A 116 -11.40 1.35 4.45
N MET A 117 -10.70 0.25 4.73
CA MET A 117 -9.44 -0.09 4.07
C MET A 117 -9.59 -0.21 2.53
N CYS A 118 -10.73 -0.75 2.08
CA CYS A 118 -11.02 -1.12 0.69
C CYS A 118 -11.93 -0.15 -0.06
N ALA A 119 -12.48 0.86 0.62
CA ALA A 119 -13.36 1.88 0.05
C ALA A 119 -12.62 2.85 -0.87
N GLU A 120 -13.33 3.42 -1.85
CA GLU A 120 -12.73 4.26 -2.89
C GLU A 120 -12.93 5.76 -2.69
N ASP A 121 -13.61 6.16 -1.62
CA ASP A 121 -13.92 7.56 -1.31
C ASP A 121 -12.72 8.34 -0.71
N GLU A 122 -12.88 9.65 -0.53
CA GLU A 122 -11.83 10.55 -0.06
C GLU A 122 -11.42 10.28 1.39
N ASP A 123 -12.37 9.88 2.25
CA ASP A 123 -12.11 9.52 3.65
C ASP A 123 -11.25 8.24 3.72
N ALA A 124 -11.58 7.24 2.91
CA ALA A 124 -10.80 6.02 2.77
C ALA A 124 -9.40 6.27 2.22
N CYS A 125 -9.25 7.22 1.28
CA CYS A 125 -7.94 7.64 0.79
C CYS A 125 -7.09 8.23 1.92
N LEU A 126 -7.66 9.13 2.72
CA LEU A 126 -6.99 9.72 3.88
C LEU A 126 -6.60 8.67 4.93
N LEU A 127 -7.50 7.72 5.23
CA LEU A 127 -7.21 6.64 6.17
C LEU A 127 -6.03 5.78 5.72
N ARG A 128 -5.93 5.52 4.41
CA ARG A 128 -4.82 4.73 3.86
C ARG A 128 -3.47 5.43 3.95
N ASP A 129 -3.43 6.77 3.97
CA ASP A 129 -2.17 7.52 4.12
C ASP A 129 -1.50 7.27 5.49
N VAL A 130 -2.28 6.89 6.50
CA VAL A 130 -1.81 6.52 7.85
C VAL A 130 -2.11 5.07 8.22
N SER A 131 -2.27 4.20 7.22
CA SER A 131 -2.65 2.81 7.43
C SER A 131 -1.61 2.05 8.28
N PRO A 132 -2.04 1.26 9.28
CA PRO A 132 -1.14 0.40 10.04
C PRO A 132 -0.74 -0.87 9.28
N MET A 133 -1.22 -1.07 8.05
CA MET A 133 -1.04 -2.33 7.29
C MET A 133 0.33 -2.50 6.61
N ALA A 134 1.25 -1.54 6.80
CA ALA A 134 2.59 -1.68 6.26
C ALA A 134 3.34 -2.87 6.89
N GLY A 135 3.69 -3.85 6.06
CA GLY A 135 4.39 -5.08 6.43
C GLY A 135 3.59 -6.36 6.17
N PHE A 136 2.28 -6.28 5.89
CA PHE A 136 1.43 -7.47 5.68
C PHE A 136 1.69 -8.20 4.37
N LEU A 137 2.11 -7.45 3.34
CA LEU A 137 2.44 -8.03 2.05
C LEU A 137 3.94 -8.27 1.93
N SER A 138 4.32 -9.42 1.40
CA SER A 138 5.68 -9.72 0.97
C SER A 138 6.14 -8.81 -0.18
N ALA A 139 7.45 -8.75 -0.43
CA ALA A 139 7.97 -7.98 -1.56
C ALA A 139 7.41 -8.43 -2.92
N PRO A 140 7.31 -9.74 -3.24
CA PRO A 140 6.68 -10.21 -4.48
C PRO A 140 5.23 -9.77 -4.63
N GLN A 141 4.42 -9.86 -3.57
CA GLN A 141 3.01 -9.42 -3.59
C GLN A 141 2.90 -7.92 -3.91
N ARG A 142 3.69 -7.07 -3.24
CA ARG A 142 3.72 -5.63 -3.54
C ARG A 142 4.15 -5.35 -4.97
N GLN A 143 5.14 -6.10 -5.46
CA GLN A 143 5.66 -5.93 -6.82
C GLN A 143 4.63 -6.33 -7.88
N ALA A 144 3.83 -7.37 -7.63
CA ALA A 144 2.72 -7.75 -8.51
C ALA A 144 1.72 -6.62 -8.71
N VAL A 145 1.28 -5.98 -7.62
CA VAL A 145 0.38 -4.81 -7.70
C VAL A 145 1.02 -3.65 -8.46
N ILE A 146 2.29 -3.34 -8.17
CA ILE A 146 3.02 -2.25 -8.82
C ILE A 146 3.19 -2.49 -10.33
N TYR A 147 3.48 -3.73 -10.73
CA TYR A 147 3.60 -4.10 -12.13
C TYR A 147 2.24 -4.06 -12.83
N TRP A 148 1.21 -4.66 -12.23
CA TRP A 148 -0.13 -4.68 -12.79
C TRP A 148 -0.64 -3.26 -13.00
N GLU A 149 -0.52 -2.36 -12.01
CA GLU A 149 -0.96 -0.97 -12.14
C GLU A 149 -0.24 -0.26 -13.28
N ARG A 150 1.06 -0.48 -13.44
CA ARG A 150 1.84 0.10 -14.53
C ARG A 150 1.39 -0.42 -15.89
N LYS A 151 1.02 -1.69 -15.99
CA LYS A 151 0.61 -2.29 -17.26
C LYS A 151 -0.77 -1.78 -17.71
N HIS A 152 -1.67 -1.47 -16.78
CA HIS A 152 -3.08 -1.17 -17.08
C HIS A 152 -3.49 0.30 -16.92
N TYR A 153 -2.77 1.08 -16.11
CA TYR A 153 -3.07 2.51 -15.86
C TYR A 153 -1.94 3.47 -16.25
N ALA A 154 -0.81 2.99 -16.79
CA ALA A 154 0.17 3.88 -17.40
C ALA A 154 -0.26 4.22 -18.84
N ALA A 155 -0.99 5.32 -18.97
CA ALA A 155 -1.02 6.16 -20.16
C ALA A 155 -0.13 7.39 -19.90
#